data_AF-W5THY7-F1
#
_entry.id   AF-W5THY7-F1
#
_cell.length_a   1.000
_cell.length_b   1.000
_cell.length_c   1.000
_cell.angle_alpha   90.00
_cell.angle_beta   90.00
_cell.angle_gamma   90.00
#
_symmetry.space_group_name_H-M   'P 1'
#
loop_
_entity.id
_entity.type
_entity.pdbx_description
1 polymer ?
#
loop_
_entity_poly.entity_id
_entity_poly.type
_entity_poly.pdbx_seq_one_letter_code
_entity_poly.pdbx_strand_id
1 'polypeptide(L)' 'MQPPVDIVIRQILDYFGTCPRCGYAAEASATIRTFADGHRETGITATCGLPCGWSGPTPLTTMTGVHAGAGA' A
#
# COMPACT_ATOMS: atom_id res chain seq x y z
N MET A 1 -9.23 -18.99 -8.06
CA MET A 1 -8.26 -17.87 -8.05
C MET A 1 -6.90 -18.45 -8.38
N GLN A 2 -6.28 -18.03 -9.48
CA GLN A 2 -4.92 -18.41 -9.85
C GLN A 2 -3.95 -17.82 -8.81
N PRO A 3 -2.88 -18.51 -8.37
CA PRO A 3 -1.83 -17.85 -7.62
C PRO A 3 -1.13 -16.79 -8.49
N PRO A 4 -0.62 -15.69 -7.91
CA PRO A 4 0.20 -14.74 -8.64
C PRO A 4 1.50 -15.41 -9.11
N VAL A 5 1.93 -15.06 -10.33
CA VAL A 5 3.20 -15.52 -10.91
C VAL A 5 4.38 -14.64 -10.50
N ASP A 6 4.10 -13.41 -10.07
CA ASP A 6 5.07 -12.44 -9.56
C ASP A 6 4.46 -11.62 -8.41
N ILE A 7 5.27 -11.37 -7.38
CA ILE A 7 4.90 -10.56 -6.22
C ILE A 7 6.04 -9.57 -5.95
N VAL A 8 5.74 -8.29 -6.05
CA VAL A 8 6.69 -7.22 -5.75
C VAL A 8 6.16 -6.38 -4.60
N ILE A 9 7.00 -6.18 -3.58
CA ILE A 9 6.72 -5.28 -2.46
C ILE A 9 7.54 -4.01 -2.63
N ARG A 10 6.89 -2.85 -2.56
CA ARG A 10 7.54 -1.54 -2.70
C ARG A 10 7.14 -0.65 -1.55
N GLN A 11 8.10 0.03 -0.93
CA GLN A 11 7.82 1.06 0.06
C GLN A 11 7.20 2.29 -0.62
N ILE A 12 6.21 2.90 0.02
CA ILE A 12 5.62 4.17 -0.39
C ILE A 12 6.25 5.25 0.48
N LEU A 13 7.31 5.86 -0.03
CA LEU A 13 8.13 6.82 0.73
C LEU A 13 7.40 8.14 1.01
N ASP A 14 6.36 8.43 0.25
CA ASP A 14 5.52 9.63 0.32
C ASP A 14 4.14 9.35 0.99
N TYR A 15 4.06 8.27 1.77
CA TYR A 15 2.90 8.00 2.62
C TYR A 15 3.05 8.73 3.96
N PHE A 16 2.17 9.70 4.21
CA PHE A 16 2.14 10.50 5.45
C PHE A 16 0.90 10.18 6.30
N GLY A 17 0.53 8.91 6.38
CA GLY A 17 -0.62 8.47 7.18
C GLY A 17 -0.33 8.44 8.68
N THR A 18 -1.38 8.55 9.48
CA THR A 18 -1.32 8.45 10.93
C THR A 18 -1.86 7.10 11.40
N CYS A 19 -1.19 6.49 12.36
CA CYS A 19 -1.61 5.26 13.00
C CYS A 19 -2.96 5.48 13.73
N PRO A 20 -4.03 4.74 13.38
CA PRO A 20 -5.34 4.90 14.01
C PRO A 20 -5.36 4.42 15.47
N ARG A 21 -4.36 3.65 15.91
CA ARG A 21 -4.25 3.17 17.30
C ARG A 21 -3.60 4.16 18.26
N CYS A 22 -2.54 4.85 17.84
CA CYS A 22 -1.74 5.68 18.75
C CYS A 22 -1.42 7.09 18.25
N GLY A 23 -1.81 7.45 17.03
CA GLY A 23 -1.59 8.80 16.50
C GLY A 23 -0.17 9.06 15.97
N TYR A 24 0.74 8.09 16.00
CA TYR A 24 2.09 8.23 15.45
C TYR A 24 2.10 8.09 13.93
N ALA A 25 3.16 8.58 13.28
CA ALA A 25 3.36 8.36 11.85
C ALA A 25 3.37 6.85 11.52
N ALA A 26 2.71 6.50 10.42
CA ALA A 26 2.73 5.17 9.85
C ALA A 26 3.47 5.21 8.51
N GLU A 27 4.23 4.16 8.21
CA GLU A 27 4.80 3.90 6.90
C GLU A 27 3.87 2.98 6.11
N ALA A 28 3.97 2.96 4.78
CA ALA A 28 3.17 2.05 3.97
C ALA A 28 3.99 1.38 2.86
N SER A 29 3.52 0.21 2.46
CA SER A 29 4.06 -0.54 1.33
C SER A 29 2.94 -1.00 0.41
N ALA A 30 3.23 -0.99 -0.89
CA ALA A 30 2.40 -1.57 -1.93
C ALA A 30 2.86 -3.00 -2.21
N THR A 31 1.95 -3.95 -2.10
CA THR A 31 2.12 -5.32 -2.58
C THR A 31 1.42 -5.44 -3.93
N ILE A 32 2.23 -5.60 -4.98
CA ILE A 32 1.75 -5.76 -6.35
C ILE A 32 1.80 -7.25 -6.69
N ARG A 33 0.65 -7.81 -7.05
CA ARG A 33 0.48 -9.20 -7.46
C ARG A 33 0.17 -9.24 -8.94
N THR A 34 1.02 -9.89 -9.71
CA THR A 34 0.80 -10.11 -11.14
C THR A 34 0.36 -11.56 -11.35
N PHE A 35 -0.74 -11.77 -12.07
CA PHE A 35 -1.30 -13.07 -12.37
C PHE A 35 -0.93 -13.53 -13.78
N ALA A 36 -1.10 -14.82 -14.06
CA ALA A 36 -0.69 -15.43 -15.32
C ALA A 36 -1.44 -14.88 -16.56
N ASP A 37 -2.62 -14.32 -16.35
CA ASP A 37 -3.45 -13.64 -17.36
C ASP A 37 -3.03 -12.17 -17.60
N GLY A 38 -1.99 -11.70 -16.90
CA GLY A 38 -1.52 -10.32 -16.95
C GLY A 38 -2.30 -9.36 -16.04
N HIS A 39 -3.32 -9.83 -15.32
CA HIS A 39 -4.02 -9.02 -14.33
C HIS A 39 -3.07 -8.61 -13.20
N ARG A 40 -3.25 -7.40 -12.67
CA ARG A 40 -2.43 -6.86 -11.58
C ARG A 40 -3.32 -6.36 -10.46
N GLU A 41 -3.13 -6.91 -9.27
CA GLU A 41 -3.75 -6.42 -8.04
C GLU A 41 -2.73 -5.67 -7.20
N THR A 42 -3.13 -4.53 -6.64
CA THR A 42 -2.29 -3.75 -5.73
C THR A 42 -3.00 -3.60 -4.39
N GLY A 43 -2.38 -4.11 -3.34
CA GLY A 43 -2.83 -3.91 -1.95
C GLY A 43 -1.84 -3.03 -1.20
N ILE A 44 -2.35 -2.05 -0.44
CA ILE A 44 -1.52 -1.18 0.38
C ILE A 44 -1.68 -1.57 1.85
N THR A 45 -0.55 -1.78 2.52
CA THR A 45 -0.49 -2.08 3.95
C THR A 45 0.30 -0.98 4.63
N ALA A 46 -0.33 -0.31 5.61
CA ALA A 46 0.34 0.60 6.51
C ALA A 46 0.81 -0.13 7.77
N THR A 47 1.94 0.32 8.31
CA THR A 47 2.53 -0.16 9.56
C THR A 47 2.93 1.03 10.42
N CYS A 48 2.64 0.98 11.71
CA CYS A 48 3.10 1.94 12.69
C CYS A 48 4.46 1.48 13.22
N GLY A 49 5.51 2.28 12.98
CA GLY A 49 6.87 1.93 13.39
C GLY A 49 7.01 1.68 14.89
N LEU A 50 6.46 2.57 15.74
CA LEU A 50 6.43 2.45 17.21
C LEU A 50 5.34 3.38 17.80
N PRO A 51 4.84 3.14 19.03
CA PRO A 51 5.12 2.00 19.92
C PRO A 51 4.13 0.84 19.75
N CYS A 52 3.00 1.03 19.05
CA CYS A 52 1.89 0.07 19.06
C CYS A 52 2.01 -1.05 18.03
N GLY A 53 2.91 -0.92 17.04
CA GLY A 53 3.14 -1.94 16.01
C GLY A 53 1.93 -2.27 15.14
N TRP A 54 0.91 -1.39 15.09
CA TRP A 54 -0.27 -1.65 14.26
C TRP A 54 0.11 -1.84 12.80
N SER A 55 -0.44 -2.86 12.16
CA SER A 55 -0.44 -2.98 10.71
C SER A 55 -1.86 -3.25 10.20
N GLY A 56 -2.16 -2.75 9.00
CA GLY A 56 -3.47 -2.95 8.40
C GLY A 56 -3.58 -2.42 6.97
N PRO A 57 -4.62 -2.85 6.23
CA PRO A 57 -4.91 -2.30 4.92
C PRO A 57 -5.29 -0.82 5.04
N THR A 58 -4.81 -0.01 4.12
CA THR A 58 -5.13 1.43 4.04
C THR A 58 -5.43 1.80 2.59
N PRO A 59 -6.30 2.79 2.32
CA PRO A 59 -6.38 3.37 0.99
C PRO A 59 -5.04 3.97 0.57
N LEU A 60 -4.77 4.05 -0.74
CA LEU A 60 -3.59 4.74 -1.25
C LEU A 60 -3.77 6.26 -1.05
N THR A 61 -3.18 6.78 0.02
CA THR A 61 -3.11 8.21 0.31
C THR A 61 -1.66 8.67 0.15
N THR A 62 -1.27 9.01 -1.07
CA THR A 62 -0.02 9.74 -1.36
C THR A 62 -0.27 11.24 -1.14
N MET A 63 0.76 12.00 -0.73
CA MET A 63 0.65 13.46 -0.55
C MET A 63 0.22 14.16 -1.85
N THR A 64 0.69 13.66 -2.99
CA THR A 64 0.07 13.87 -4.28
C THR A 64 -1.05 12.86 -4.40
N GLY A 65 -2.21 13.13 -3.79
CA GLY A 65 -3.37 12.26 -3.90
C GLY A 65 -3.52 11.82 -5.35
N VAL A 66 -3.75 10.54 -5.60
CA VAL A 66 -3.82 9.95 -6.93
C VAL A 66 -4.49 10.94 -7.90
N HIS A 67 -3.68 11.64 -8.68
CA HIS A 67 -4.06 11.93 -10.05
C HIS A 67 -4.11 10.56 -10.66
N ALA A 68 -5.28 9.93 -10.54
CA ALA A 68 -5.69 8.85 -11.38
C ALA A 68 -5.41 9.35 -12.80
N GLY A 69 -4.27 8.92 -13.34
CA GLY A 69 -4.02 8.94 -14.77
C GLY A 69 -5.05 8.01 -15.36
N ALA A 70 -6.26 8.55 -15.53
CA ALA A 70 -7.23 8.05 -16.46
C ALA A 70 -6.49 8.00 -17.79
N GLY A 71 -6.27 6.79 -18.28
CA GLY A 71 -5.92 6.60 -19.67
C GLY A 71 -6.97 7.32 -20.52
N ALA A 72 -6.48 8.16 -21.42
CA ALA A 72 -7.16 8.56 -22.64
C ALA A 72 -6.16 8.29 -23.77
#